data_AF-A0A7S4J2G5-F1
#
_entry.id   AF-A0A7S4J2G5-F1
#
_cell.length_a   1.000
_cell.length_b   1.000
_cell.length_c   1.000
_cell.angle_alpha   90.00
_cell.angle_beta   90.00
_cell.angle_gamma   90.00
#
_symmetry.space_group_name_H-M   'P 1'
#
loop_
_entity.id
_entity.type
_entity.pdbx_description
1 polymer ?
#
loop_
_entity_poly.entity_id
_entity_poly.type
_entity_poly.pdbx_seq_one_letter_code
_entity_poly.pdbx_strand_id
1 'polypeptide(L)'
;TKHLSFRGDENDDDDDDDAIDPNAVGYPSFDAWSVRPSPERSRRVRRQMFYLTGTAAIGGFLFGYDTGVISGAMLPMKREFDLTPDQEEVVVSATVFAAFVFSLVGGTINSALGRRVAILFAASVFTVGSLMLASAWNYRSLVAGRVVVGIGIGVASLTTPIYIAEVAVPRMRGKLVTINALLCVVGQFSAGMVDGVFSQIGNEDGWRYMLGLAAVPSALMFAGFLTLPESPRWLVMAGKTRDALSVLSSVRDTDQVSG
;
A
#
# COMPACT_ATOMS: atom_id res chain seq x y z
N THR A 1 88.80 6.34 -47.75
CA THR A 1 88.00 7.55 -48.02
C THR A 1 87.63 8.19 -46.69
N LYS A 2 88.02 9.45 -46.47
CA LYS A 2 87.75 10.28 -45.28
C LYS A 2 86.28 10.73 -45.21
N HIS A 3 85.83 11.16 -44.02
CA HIS A 3 84.88 12.25 -43.65
C HIS A 3 84.03 11.80 -42.43
N LEU A 4 84.23 12.30 -41.20
CA LEU A 4 83.93 13.61 -40.58
C LEU A 4 82.50 13.72 -39.97
N SER A 5 82.46 13.72 -38.62
CA SER A 5 81.68 14.54 -37.66
C SER A 5 80.33 15.15 -38.08
N PHE A 6 79.30 15.08 -37.22
CA PHE A 6 78.63 16.27 -36.62
C PHE A 6 77.61 15.89 -35.53
N ARG A 7 77.46 16.83 -34.58
CA ARG A 7 76.64 16.86 -33.37
C ARG A 7 75.33 17.63 -33.63
N GLY A 8 74.25 17.26 -32.95
CA GLY A 8 73.04 18.06 -32.66
C GLY A 8 72.28 17.28 -31.57
N ASP A 9 72.20 17.71 -30.31
CA ASP A 9 71.41 18.84 -29.78
C ASP A 9 69.97 18.82 -30.33
N GLU A 10 69.15 17.91 -29.81
CA GLU A 10 67.69 18.07 -29.75
C GLU A 10 67.35 18.48 -28.32
N ASN A 11 66.88 19.72 -28.20
CA ASN A 11 66.15 20.22 -27.03
C ASN A 11 64.82 19.47 -26.99
N ASP A 12 64.60 18.67 -25.95
CA ASP A 12 63.24 18.35 -25.53
C ASP A 12 62.86 19.43 -24.52
N ASP A 13 61.91 20.27 -24.95
CA ASP A 13 61.26 21.28 -24.13
C ASP A 13 60.68 20.61 -22.88
N ASP A 14 61.02 21.16 -21.70
CA ASP A 14 60.34 20.88 -20.44
C ASP A 14 58.89 21.38 -20.57
N ASP A 15 58.01 20.54 -21.14
CA ASP A 15 56.56 20.72 -21.03
C ASP A 15 56.20 20.54 -19.55
N ASP A 16 55.81 21.66 -18.93
CA ASP A 16 55.18 21.75 -17.62
C ASP A 16 54.09 20.68 -17.49
N ASP A 17 54.43 19.58 -16.81
CA ASP A 17 53.47 18.62 -16.27
C ASP A 17 52.69 19.34 -15.16
N ASP A 18 51.68 20.11 -15.58
CA ASP A 18 50.55 20.56 -14.76
C ASP A 18 49.82 19.31 -14.27
N ALA A 19 50.43 18.64 -13.29
CA ALA A 19 49.80 17.59 -12.52
C ALA A 19 48.57 18.21 -11.84
N ILE A 20 47.41 18.01 -12.47
CA ILE A 20 46.10 18.40 -11.95
C ILE A 20 46.00 17.82 -10.54
N ASP A 21 46.13 18.69 -9.52
CA ASP A 21 45.91 18.30 -8.13
C ASP A 21 44.48 17.77 -8.02
N PRO A 22 44.30 16.46 -7.72
CA PRO A 22 42.97 15.87 -7.61
C PRO A 22 42.16 16.46 -6.44
N ASN A 23 42.77 17.27 -5.58
CA ASN A 23 42.12 18.01 -4.49
C ASN A 23 41.85 19.49 -4.81
N ALA A 24 42.29 20.02 -5.96
CA ALA A 24 42.05 21.43 -6.35
C ALA A 24 40.58 21.67 -6.74
N VAL A 25 39.88 20.61 -7.15
CA VAL A 25 38.43 20.62 -7.36
C VAL A 25 37.81 20.06 -6.08
N GLY A 26 37.13 20.90 -5.30
CA GLY A 26 36.57 20.56 -3.98
C GLY A 26 35.51 19.45 -3.99
N TYR A 27 35.91 18.23 -4.33
CA TYR A 27 35.11 17.03 -4.16
C TYR A 27 35.02 16.72 -2.66
N PRO A 28 33.82 16.49 -2.12
CA PRO A 28 33.67 16.06 -0.74
C PRO A 28 34.53 14.82 -0.48
N SER A 29 35.31 14.82 0.60
CA SER A 29 36.16 13.68 0.97
C SER A 29 35.34 12.40 1.07
N PHE A 30 36.00 11.25 0.88
CA PHE A 30 35.35 9.94 0.95
C PHE A 30 34.65 9.71 2.32
N ASP A 31 35.00 10.45 3.36
CA ASP A 31 34.33 10.38 4.65
C ASP A 31 32.95 11.07 4.67
N ALA A 32 32.71 12.05 3.79
CA ALA A 32 31.47 12.83 3.73
C ALA A 32 30.25 12.01 3.26
N TRP A 33 30.44 10.95 2.47
CA TRP A 33 29.36 10.03 2.08
C TRP A 33 29.18 8.87 3.06
N SER A 34 30.08 8.72 4.05
CA SER A 34 30.09 7.62 5.01
C SER A 34 29.24 7.88 6.27
N VAL A 35 28.50 9.00 6.32
CA VAL A 35 27.69 9.42 7.47
C VAL A 35 26.62 8.36 7.78
N ARG A 36 26.96 7.46 8.71
CA ARG A 36 26.04 6.46 9.23
C ARG A 36 24.83 7.18 9.84
N PRO A 37 23.60 6.71 9.57
CA PRO A 37 22.43 7.32 10.16
C PRO A 37 22.51 7.33 11.68
N SER A 38 22.29 8.50 12.29
CA SER A 38 22.26 8.64 13.74
C SER A 38 21.27 7.64 14.38
N PRO A 39 21.48 7.21 15.64
CA PRO A 39 20.61 6.23 16.28
C PRO A 39 19.13 6.63 16.32
N GLU A 40 18.84 7.94 16.41
CA GLU A 40 17.48 8.50 16.35
C GLU A 40 16.89 8.45 14.92
N ARG A 41 17.72 8.64 13.88
CA ARG A 41 17.40 8.50 12.44
C ARG A 41 17.01 7.06 12.10
N SER A 42 17.68 6.07 12.70
CA SER A 42 17.34 4.64 12.61
C SER A 42 16.05 4.24 13.34
N ARG A 43 15.54 5.04 14.29
CA ARG A 43 14.26 4.78 14.99
C ARG A 43 13.06 5.35 14.22
N ARG A 44 13.16 6.54 13.64
CA ARG A 44 12.07 7.18 12.87
C ARG A 44 11.75 6.42 11.58
N VAL A 45 12.76 6.09 10.78
CA VAL A 45 12.60 5.28 9.55
C VAL A 45 11.99 3.91 9.87
N ARG A 46 12.43 3.28 10.96
CA ARG A 46 11.93 1.97 11.40
C ARG A 46 10.47 2.03 11.86
N ARG A 47 10.09 3.11 12.56
CA ARG A 47 8.71 3.37 12.98
C ARG A 47 7.79 3.59 11.78
N GLN A 48 8.24 4.32 10.76
CA GLN A 48 7.46 4.51 9.52
C GLN A 48 7.37 3.25 8.68
N MET A 49 8.45 2.48 8.57
CA MET A 49 8.41 1.16 7.92
C MET A 49 7.45 0.22 8.64
N PHE A 50 7.41 0.26 9.97
CA PHE A 50 6.45 -0.49 10.75
C PHE A 50 5.01 -0.08 10.43
N TYR A 51 4.72 1.22 10.34
CA TYR A 51 3.40 1.71 9.93
C TYR A 51 3.03 1.32 8.49
N LEU A 52 3.93 1.52 7.52
CA LEU A 52 3.75 1.10 6.11
C LEU A 52 3.47 -0.39 5.97
N THR A 53 4.23 -1.20 6.70
CA THR A 53 4.08 -2.66 6.71
C THR A 53 2.77 -3.04 7.39
N GLY A 54 2.40 -2.38 8.48
CA GLY A 54 1.12 -2.58 9.15
C GLY A 54 -0.08 -2.22 8.26
N THR A 55 -0.02 -1.12 7.51
CA THR A 55 -1.09 -0.74 6.59
C THR A 55 -1.18 -1.68 5.39
N ALA A 56 -0.05 -2.10 4.84
CA ALA A 56 -0.01 -3.11 3.78
C ALA A 56 -0.54 -4.47 4.26
N ALA A 57 -0.23 -4.82 5.51
CA ALA A 57 -0.71 -6.05 6.13
C ALA A 57 -2.23 -6.05 6.28
N ILE A 58 -2.79 -4.99 6.85
CA ILE A 58 -4.22 -4.96 7.12
C ILE A 58 -5.02 -4.79 5.82
N GLY A 59 -4.60 -3.88 4.93
CA GLY A 59 -5.29 -3.63 3.66
C GLY A 59 -5.26 -4.83 2.73
N GLY A 60 -4.08 -5.45 2.55
CA GLY A 60 -3.94 -6.67 1.75
C GLY A 60 -4.73 -7.84 2.35
N PHE A 61 -4.60 -8.09 3.65
CA PHE A 61 -5.34 -9.16 4.32
C PHE A 61 -6.85 -8.99 4.19
N LEU A 62 -7.39 -7.79 4.44
CA LEU A 62 -8.82 -7.52 4.35
C LEU A 62 -9.36 -7.75 2.93
N PHE A 63 -8.62 -7.27 1.93
CA PHE A 63 -8.98 -7.46 0.52
C PHE A 63 -9.03 -8.94 0.15
N GLY A 64 -8.00 -9.71 0.54
CA GLY A 64 -7.95 -11.15 0.31
C GLY A 64 -8.99 -11.95 1.08
N TYR A 65 -9.32 -11.51 2.30
CA TYR A 65 -10.33 -12.17 3.11
C TYR A 65 -11.72 -12.08 2.45
N ASP A 66 -12.12 -10.89 1.96
CA ASP A 66 -13.42 -10.72 1.30
C ASP A 66 -13.56 -11.56 0.02
N THR A 67 -12.51 -11.60 -0.80
CA THR A 67 -12.49 -12.39 -2.03
C THR A 67 -12.47 -13.89 -1.77
N GLY A 68 -11.87 -14.33 -0.66
CA GLY A 68 -11.88 -15.74 -0.24
C GLY A 68 -13.22 -16.18 0.35
N VAL A 69 -13.74 -15.43 1.33
CA VAL A 69 -14.87 -15.84 2.17
C VAL A 69 -16.18 -15.99 1.39
N ILE A 70 -16.36 -15.23 0.31
CA ILE A 70 -17.53 -15.37 -0.56
C ILE A 70 -17.62 -16.78 -1.16
N SER A 71 -16.48 -17.39 -1.48
CA SER A 71 -16.45 -18.70 -2.16
C SER A 71 -16.94 -19.81 -1.23
N GLY A 72 -16.56 -19.80 0.05
CA GLY A 72 -17.03 -20.79 1.02
C GLY A 72 -18.42 -20.46 1.60
N ALA A 73 -18.76 -19.18 1.75
CA ALA A 73 -20.08 -18.77 2.22
C ALA A 73 -21.19 -18.97 1.16
N MET A 74 -20.86 -19.08 -0.13
CA MET A 74 -21.87 -19.17 -1.20
C MET A 74 -22.76 -20.41 -1.08
N LEU A 75 -22.15 -21.57 -0.84
CA LEU A 75 -22.87 -22.85 -0.75
C LEU A 75 -23.93 -22.86 0.38
N PRO A 76 -23.62 -22.47 1.64
CA PRO A 76 -24.62 -22.35 2.68
C PRO A 76 -25.66 -21.25 2.42
N MET A 77 -25.27 -20.08 1.89
CA MET A 77 -26.23 -19.02 1.51
C MET A 77 -27.25 -19.52 0.47
N LYS A 78 -26.80 -20.31 -0.50
CA LYS A 78 -27.65 -20.92 -1.52
C LYS A 78 -28.67 -21.88 -0.92
N ARG A 79 -28.26 -22.69 0.05
CA ARG A 79 -29.15 -23.64 0.74
C ARG A 79 -30.19 -22.95 1.61
N GLU A 80 -29.83 -21.86 2.28
CA GLU A 80 -30.74 -21.16 3.19
C GLU A 80 -31.76 -20.27 2.46
N PHE A 81 -31.34 -19.56 1.42
CA PHE A 81 -32.23 -18.68 0.64
C PHE A 81 -32.83 -19.35 -0.61
N ASP A 82 -32.56 -20.64 -0.83
CA ASP A 82 -32.95 -21.40 -2.04
C ASP A 82 -32.63 -20.63 -3.34
N LEU A 83 -31.40 -20.11 -3.42
CA LEU A 83 -31.00 -19.19 -4.49
C LEU A 83 -30.93 -19.92 -5.84
N THR A 84 -31.57 -19.33 -6.85
CA THR A 84 -31.39 -19.77 -8.23
C THR A 84 -29.98 -19.41 -8.74
N PRO A 85 -29.44 -20.12 -9.75
CA PRO A 85 -28.13 -19.80 -10.33
C PRO A 85 -28.00 -18.33 -10.76
N ASP A 86 -29.07 -17.75 -11.33
CA ASP A 86 -29.09 -16.36 -11.75
C ASP A 86 -28.97 -15.39 -10.57
N GLN A 87 -29.58 -15.71 -9.43
CA GLN A 87 -29.51 -14.90 -8.21
C GLN A 87 -28.12 -14.95 -7.56
N GLU A 88 -27.49 -16.13 -7.58
CA GLU A 88 -26.10 -16.33 -7.14
C GLU A 88 -25.14 -15.45 -7.96
N GLU A 89 -25.30 -15.43 -9.29
CA GLU A 89 -24.49 -14.59 -10.18
C GLU A 89 -24.69 -13.10 -9.92
N VAL A 90 -25.92 -12.65 -9.67
CA VAL A 90 -26.22 -11.25 -9.32
C VAL A 90 -25.54 -10.84 -8.01
N VAL A 91 -25.49 -11.71 -7.01
CA VAL A 91 -24.83 -11.44 -5.72
C VAL A 91 -23.33 -11.19 -5.89
N VAL A 92 -22.67 -12.02 -6.70
CA VAL A 92 -21.22 -11.88 -6.95
C VAL A 92 -20.95 -10.67 -7.85
N SER A 93 -21.66 -10.55 -8.97
CA SER A 93 -21.45 -9.48 -9.95
C SER A 93 -21.80 -8.10 -9.41
N ALA A 94 -22.79 -7.96 -8.52
CA ALA A 94 -23.14 -6.68 -7.90
C ALA A 94 -21.96 -6.08 -7.10
N THR A 95 -21.19 -6.92 -6.41
CA THR A 95 -19.98 -6.48 -5.68
C THR A 95 -18.93 -5.96 -6.64
N VAL A 96 -18.66 -6.71 -7.71
CA VAL A 96 -17.66 -6.35 -8.73
C VAL A 96 -18.07 -5.09 -9.48
N PHE A 97 -19.35 -4.95 -9.83
CA PHE A 97 -19.89 -3.76 -10.48
C PHE A 97 -19.78 -2.52 -9.59
N ALA A 98 -20.16 -2.64 -8.31
CA ALA A 98 -19.98 -1.55 -7.34
C ALA A 98 -18.51 -1.17 -7.17
N ALA A 99 -17.62 -2.16 -7.06
CA ALA A 99 -16.18 -1.93 -6.95
C ALA A 99 -15.62 -1.24 -8.21
N PHE A 100 -16.07 -1.63 -9.40
CA PHE A 100 -15.71 -0.96 -10.65
C PHE A 100 -16.12 0.51 -10.62
N VAL A 101 -17.40 0.82 -10.41
CA VAL A 101 -17.91 2.20 -10.41
C VAL A 101 -17.17 3.05 -9.36
N PHE A 102 -16.98 2.53 -8.14
CA PHE A 102 -16.32 3.27 -7.07
C PHE A 102 -14.80 3.32 -7.19
N SER A 103 -14.16 2.46 -7.99
CA SER A 103 -12.74 2.63 -8.31
C SER A 103 -12.50 3.88 -9.18
N LEU A 104 -13.41 4.17 -10.12
CA LEU A 104 -13.34 5.41 -10.93
C LEU A 104 -13.53 6.65 -10.06
N VAL A 105 -14.52 6.61 -9.16
CA VAL A 105 -14.80 7.73 -8.23
C VAL A 105 -13.74 7.82 -7.12
N GLY A 106 -13.14 6.69 -6.72
CA GLY A 106 -12.12 6.64 -5.68
C GLY A 106 -10.90 7.48 -6.00
N GLY A 107 -10.56 7.64 -7.28
CA GLY A 107 -9.47 8.53 -7.73
C GLY A 107 -9.71 10.01 -7.40
N THR A 108 -10.96 10.50 -7.57
CA THR A 108 -11.31 11.89 -7.25
C THR A 108 -11.37 12.10 -5.73
N ILE A 109 -11.93 11.14 -4.99
CA ILE A 109 -11.96 11.12 -3.52
C ILE A 109 -10.53 11.19 -2.95
N ASN A 110 -9.63 10.34 -3.45
CA ASN A 110 -8.22 10.32 -3.02
C ASN A 110 -7.49 11.64 -3.27
N SER A 111 -7.85 12.32 -4.36
CA SER A 111 -7.24 13.58 -4.76
C SER A 111 -7.77 14.76 -3.93
N ALA A 112 -9.08 14.81 -3.70
CA ALA A 112 -9.75 15.91 -2.99
C ALA A 112 -9.65 15.80 -1.46
N LEU A 113 -9.89 14.61 -0.89
CA LEU A 113 -10.05 14.42 0.56
C LEU A 113 -8.80 13.82 1.23
N GLY A 114 -7.84 13.33 0.45
CA GLY A 114 -6.64 12.67 0.95
C GLY A 114 -6.79 11.15 1.03
N ARG A 115 -5.65 10.47 1.21
CA ARG A 115 -5.56 9.00 1.14
C ARG A 115 -6.04 8.37 2.44
N ARG A 116 -5.72 8.97 3.59
CA ARG A 116 -6.16 8.45 4.90
C ARG A 116 -7.68 8.53 5.05
N VAL A 117 -8.28 9.65 4.65
CA VAL A 117 -9.74 9.85 4.71
C VAL A 117 -10.45 8.85 3.80
N ALA A 118 -9.93 8.62 2.59
CA ALA A 118 -10.47 7.61 1.68
C ALA A 118 -10.39 6.19 2.26
N ILE A 119 -9.29 5.83 2.93
CA ILE A 119 -9.15 4.53 3.59
C ILE A 119 -10.10 4.39 4.79
N LEU A 120 -10.23 5.43 5.63
CA LEU A 120 -11.15 5.43 6.75
C LEU A 120 -12.61 5.32 6.28
N PHE A 121 -12.97 6.03 5.22
CA PHE A 121 -14.27 5.91 4.58
C PHE A 121 -14.50 4.49 4.07
N ALA A 122 -13.54 3.93 3.33
CA ALA A 122 -13.63 2.57 2.81
C ALA A 122 -13.79 1.53 3.91
N ALA A 123 -12.99 1.61 4.99
CA ALA A 123 -13.08 0.72 6.13
C ALA A 123 -14.43 0.85 6.88
N SER A 124 -14.95 2.07 7.02
CA SER A 124 -16.27 2.31 7.63
C SER A 124 -17.38 1.68 6.82
N VAL A 125 -17.40 1.94 5.50
CA VAL A 125 -18.38 1.38 4.57
C VAL A 125 -18.29 -0.14 4.54
N PHE A 126 -17.08 -0.69 4.52
CA PHE A 126 -16.87 -2.13 4.56
C PHE A 126 -17.38 -2.74 5.87
N THR A 127 -17.08 -2.14 7.03
CA THR A 127 -17.59 -2.61 8.33
C THR A 127 -19.12 -2.62 8.37
N VAL A 128 -19.76 -1.56 7.88
CA VAL A 128 -21.22 -1.47 7.79
C VAL A 128 -21.76 -2.54 6.83
N GLY A 129 -21.12 -2.72 5.67
CA GLY A 129 -21.49 -3.76 4.70
C GLY A 129 -21.38 -5.17 5.26
N SER A 130 -20.30 -5.50 5.97
CA SER A 130 -20.13 -6.78 6.66
C SER A 130 -21.20 -7.02 7.72
N LEU A 131 -21.56 -5.98 8.49
CA LEU A 131 -22.62 -6.09 9.50
C LEU A 131 -24.00 -6.26 8.85
N MET A 132 -24.27 -5.56 7.75
CA MET A 132 -25.48 -5.74 6.95
C MET A 132 -25.59 -7.18 6.43
N LEU A 133 -24.49 -7.73 5.90
CA LEU A 133 -24.44 -9.13 5.45
C LEU A 133 -24.65 -10.13 6.59
N ALA A 134 -24.05 -9.90 7.76
CA ALA A 134 -24.25 -10.75 8.93
C ALA A 134 -25.71 -10.74 9.42
N SER A 135 -26.40 -9.61 9.28
CA SER A 135 -27.82 -9.45 9.66
C SER A 135 -28.81 -9.69 8.51
N ALA A 136 -28.35 -10.19 7.35
CA ALA A 136 -29.19 -10.29 6.16
C ALA A 136 -30.32 -11.31 6.36
N TRP A 137 -31.56 -10.88 6.09
CA TRP A 137 -32.80 -11.63 6.32
C TRP A 137 -33.52 -12.00 5.01
N ASN A 138 -33.12 -11.40 3.88
CA ASN A 138 -33.63 -11.75 2.56
C ASN A 138 -32.58 -11.51 1.46
N TYR A 139 -32.84 -12.05 0.27
CA TYR A 139 -32.01 -11.85 -0.92
C TYR A 139 -31.70 -10.37 -1.21
N ARG A 140 -32.67 -9.47 -1.06
CA ARG A 140 -32.48 -8.04 -1.33
C ARG A 140 -31.49 -7.39 -0.36
N SER A 141 -31.55 -7.73 0.92
CA SER A 141 -30.62 -7.27 1.95
C SER A 141 -29.21 -7.80 1.72
N LEU A 142 -29.09 -9.02 1.19
CA LEU A 142 -27.83 -9.65 0.83
C LEU A 142 -27.17 -8.94 -0.35
N VAL A 143 -27.94 -8.68 -1.42
CA VAL A 143 -27.46 -7.88 -2.57
C VAL A 143 -27.10 -6.45 -2.14
N ALA A 144 -27.91 -5.81 -1.29
CA ALA A 144 -27.60 -4.48 -0.77
C ALA A 144 -26.30 -4.47 0.03
N GLY A 145 -26.09 -5.45 0.93
CA GLY A 145 -24.84 -5.60 1.68
C GLY A 145 -23.64 -5.80 0.76
N ARG A 146 -23.78 -6.59 -0.30
CA ARG A 146 -22.74 -6.81 -1.33
C ARG A 146 -22.37 -5.53 -2.08
N VAL A 147 -23.36 -4.73 -2.45
CA VAL A 147 -23.10 -3.41 -3.07
C VAL A 147 -22.32 -2.54 -2.10
N VAL A 148 -22.74 -2.45 -0.83
CA VAL A 148 -22.07 -1.64 0.19
C VAL A 148 -20.62 -2.10 0.41
N VAL A 149 -20.38 -3.40 0.55
CA VAL A 149 -19.02 -3.96 0.64
C VAL A 149 -18.21 -3.63 -0.62
N GLY A 150 -18.79 -3.77 -1.81
CA GLY A 150 -18.16 -3.43 -3.09
C GLY A 150 -17.72 -1.97 -3.19
N ILE A 151 -18.49 -1.02 -2.63
CA ILE A 151 -18.11 0.38 -2.53
C ILE A 151 -16.80 0.54 -1.74
N GLY A 152 -16.73 -0.09 -0.57
CA GLY A 152 -15.53 -0.06 0.28
C GLY A 152 -14.31 -0.65 -0.45
N ILE A 153 -14.49 -1.79 -1.11
CA ILE A 153 -13.43 -2.48 -1.87
C ILE A 153 -12.94 -1.61 -3.05
N GLY A 154 -13.86 -1.00 -3.80
CA GLY A 154 -13.53 -0.15 -4.94
C GLY A 154 -12.64 1.03 -4.54
N VAL A 155 -12.96 1.69 -3.44
CA VAL A 155 -12.14 2.80 -2.92
C VAL A 155 -10.81 2.27 -2.34
N ALA A 156 -10.84 1.24 -1.49
CA ALA A 156 -9.65 0.72 -0.81
C ALA A 156 -8.62 0.12 -1.78
N SER A 157 -9.06 -0.57 -2.84
CA SER A 157 -8.20 -1.23 -3.82
C SER A 157 -7.32 -0.24 -4.59
N LEU A 158 -7.83 0.96 -4.84
CA LEU A 158 -7.06 2.04 -5.47
C LEU A 158 -6.17 2.76 -4.45
N THR A 159 -6.70 3.07 -3.26
CA THR A 159 -5.98 3.90 -2.29
C THR A 159 -4.81 3.19 -1.62
N THR A 160 -4.94 1.89 -1.32
CA THR A 160 -3.92 1.12 -0.59
C THR A 160 -2.55 1.09 -1.30
N PRO A 161 -2.44 0.67 -2.58
CA PRO A 161 -1.16 0.66 -3.28
C PRO A 161 -0.62 2.08 -3.52
N ILE A 162 -1.48 3.07 -3.76
CA ILE A 162 -1.08 4.48 -3.92
C ILE A 162 -0.46 5.01 -2.63
N TYR A 163 -1.13 4.78 -1.49
CA TYR A 163 -0.63 5.19 -0.19
C TYR A 163 0.73 4.56 0.11
N ILE A 164 0.86 3.24 -0.14
CA ILE A 164 2.14 2.53 0.01
C ILE A 164 3.21 3.16 -0.88
N ALA A 165 2.92 3.41 -2.16
CA ALA A 165 3.89 3.97 -3.10
C ALA A 165 4.33 5.41 -2.73
N GLU A 166 3.44 6.20 -2.15
CA GLU A 166 3.71 7.59 -1.76
C GLU A 166 4.53 7.70 -0.48
N VAL A 167 4.29 6.83 0.49
CA VAL A 167 4.98 6.85 1.79
C VAL A 167 6.27 6.01 1.76
N ALA A 168 6.37 5.02 0.88
CA ALA A 168 7.54 4.14 0.81
C ALA A 168 8.80 4.81 0.23
N VAL A 169 9.93 4.56 0.89
CA VAL A 169 11.28 4.93 0.45
C VAL A 169 11.56 4.31 -0.92
N PRO A 170 12.14 5.05 -1.91
CA PRO A 170 12.30 4.59 -3.28
C PRO A 170 12.87 3.17 -3.44
N ARG A 171 13.86 2.81 -2.61
CA ARG A 171 14.54 1.50 -2.65
C ARG A 171 13.67 0.31 -2.20
N MET A 172 12.61 0.54 -1.42
CA MET A 172 11.80 -0.52 -0.81
C MET A 172 10.35 -0.55 -1.29
N ARG A 173 9.97 0.35 -2.21
CA ARG A 173 8.61 0.42 -2.78
C ARG A 173 8.15 -0.92 -3.33
N GLY A 174 8.98 -1.56 -4.16
CA GLY A 174 8.68 -2.87 -4.74
C GLY A 174 8.42 -3.92 -3.67
N LYS A 175 9.29 -4.01 -2.66
CA LYS A 175 9.15 -4.97 -1.55
C LYS A 175 7.84 -4.78 -0.79
N LEU A 176 7.43 -3.53 -0.50
CA LEU A 176 6.19 -3.24 0.22
C LEU A 176 4.93 -3.57 -0.61
N VAL A 177 4.97 -3.30 -1.92
CA VAL A 177 3.88 -3.70 -2.82
C VAL A 177 3.78 -5.23 -2.91
N THR A 178 4.90 -5.94 -2.99
CA THR A 178 4.91 -7.41 -2.96
C THR A 178 4.40 -7.97 -1.62
N ILE A 179 4.77 -7.37 -0.49
CA ILE A 179 4.26 -7.73 0.84
C ILE A 179 2.73 -7.56 0.89
N ASN A 180 2.19 -6.47 0.35
CA ASN A 180 0.74 -6.26 0.26
C ASN A 180 0.07 -7.38 -0.55
N ALA A 181 0.62 -7.75 -1.72
CA ALA A 181 0.09 -8.83 -2.54
C ALA A 181 0.16 -10.19 -1.84
N LEU A 182 1.28 -10.48 -1.14
CA LEU A 182 1.42 -11.68 -0.32
C LEU A 182 0.32 -11.75 0.76
N LEU A 183 0.03 -10.62 1.40
CA LEU A 183 -1.00 -10.52 2.44
C LEU A 183 -2.42 -10.68 1.89
N CYS A 184 -2.68 -10.29 0.64
CA CYS A 184 -3.91 -10.67 -0.06
C CYS A 184 -4.05 -12.20 -0.14
N VAL A 185 -2.99 -12.90 -0.57
CA VAL A 185 -3.03 -14.37 -0.68
C VAL A 185 -3.20 -15.02 0.70
N VAL A 186 -2.51 -14.51 1.72
CA VAL A 186 -2.66 -14.99 3.11
C VAL A 186 -4.08 -14.75 3.63
N GLY A 187 -4.68 -13.60 3.33
CA GLY A 187 -6.08 -13.30 3.67
C GLY A 187 -7.04 -14.28 3.02
N GLN A 188 -6.84 -14.57 1.73
CA GLN A 188 -7.67 -15.53 0.99
C GLN A 188 -7.53 -16.95 1.52
N PHE A 189 -6.32 -17.37 1.87
CA PHE A 189 -6.08 -18.65 2.53
C PHE A 189 -6.76 -18.72 3.90
N SER A 190 -6.64 -17.66 4.70
CA SER A 190 -7.26 -17.57 6.03
C SER A 190 -8.79 -17.63 5.94
N ALA A 191 -9.38 -16.96 4.95
CA ALA A 191 -10.81 -17.06 4.68
C ALA A 191 -11.23 -18.49 4.34
N GLY A 192 -10.48 -19.19 3.49
CA GLY A 192 -10.74 -20.61 3.20
C GLY A 192 -10.65 -21.52 4.45
N MET A 193 -9.74 -21.23 5.38
CA MET A 193 -9.68 -21.95 6.66
C MET A 193 -10.91 -21.67 7.53
N VAL A 194 -11.33 -20.41 7.64
CA VAL A 194 -12.54 -20.02 8.36
C VAL A 194 -13.76 -20.69 7.75
N ASP A 195 -13.90 -20.65 6.43
CA ASP A 195 -14.97 -21.30 5.69
C ASP A 195 -15.01 -22.81 5.95
N GLY A 196 -13.84 -23.47 5.94
CA GLY A 196 -13.73 -24.90 6.23
C GLY A 196 -14.16 -25.25 7.66
N VAL A 197 -13.73 -24.46 8.66
CA VAL A 197 -14.11 -24.68 10.07
C VAL A 197 -15.60 -24.46 10.28
N PHE A 198 -16.16 -23.35 9.79
CA PHE A 198 -17.58 -23.05 9.95
C PHE A 198 -18.48 -23.94 9.09
N SER A 199 -17.98 -24.45 7.96
CA SER A 199 -18.67 -25.47 7.15
C SER A 199 -18.85 -26.80 7.89
N GLN A 200 -17.92 -27.17 8.78
CA GLN A 200 -18.00 -28.42 9.54
C GLN A 200 -18.86 -28.32 10.80
N ILE A 201 -19.07 -27.10 11.32
CA ILE A 201 -19.80 -26.86 12.57
C ILE A 201 -21.33 -27.02 12.39
N GLY A 202 -21.84 -27.19 11.16
CA GLY A 202 -23.22 -27.65 10.91
C GLY A 202 -24.34 -26.69 11.30
N ASN A 203 -24.01 -25.44 11.65
CA ASN A 203 -25.00 -24.41 11.92
C ASN A 203 -25.48 -23.80 10.60
N GLU A 204 -26.80 -23.76 10.39
CA GLU A 204 -27.44 -23.14 9.22
C GLU A 204 -26.98 -21.67 9.05
N ASP A 205 -26.80 -20.95 10.15
CA ASP A 205 -26.30 -19.56 10.18
C ASP A 205 -24.76 -19.38 9.98
N GLY A 206 -23.99 -20.43 9.69
CA GLY A 206 -22.51 -20.37 9.63
C GLY A 206 -21.96 -19.30 8.68
N TRP A 207 -22.66 -19.05 7.57
CA TRP A 207 -22.28 -18.05 6.57
C TRP A 207 -22.35 -16.60 7.08
N ARG A 208 -23.26 -16.32 8.02
CA ARG A 208 -23.36 -14.99 8.65
C ARG A 208 -22.12 -14.68 9.47
N TYR A 209 -21.59 -15.69 10.16
CA TYR A 209 -20.35 -15.56 10.92
C TYR A 209 -19.14 -15.45 9.99
N MET A 210 -19.09 -16.21 8.90
CA MET A 210 -18.02 -16.10 7.89
C MET A 210 -17.90 -14.67 7.36
N LEU A 211 -19.03 -14.08 6.91
CA LEU A 211 -19.07 -12.71 6.38
C LEU A 211 -18.96 -11.64 7.47
N GLY A 212 -19.54 -11.87 8.64
CA GLY A 212 -19.48 -10.97 9.79
C GLY A 212 -18.08 -10.86 10.39
N LEU A 213 -17.29 -11.94 10.36
CA LEU A 213 -15.91 -11.92 10.82
C LEU A 213 -15.05 -10.95 10.00
N ALA A 214 -15.41 -10.64 8.76
CA ALA A 214 -14.76 -9.62 7.94
C ALA A 214 -14.83 -8.21 8.55
N ALA A 215 -15.82 -7.95 9.41
CA ALA A 215 -15.92 -6.70 10.15
C ALA A 215 -14.77 -6.51 11.14
N VAL A 216 -14.17 -7.59 11.67
CA VAL A 216 -13.06 -7.52 12.63
C VAL A 216 -11.79 -6.92 12.03
N PRO A 217 -11.22 -7.47 10.93
CA PRO A 217 -10.05 -6.86 10.29
C PRO A 217 -10.36 -5.47 9.72
N SER A 218 -11.61 -5.20 9.30
CA SER A 218 -12.02 -3.87 8.84
C SER A 218 -12.05 -2.83 9.97
N ALA A 219 -12.59 -3.18 11.14
CA ALA A 219 -12.58 -2.33 12.31
C ALA A 219 -11.15 -2.12 12.84
N LEU A 220 -10.30 -3.15 12.79
CA LEU A 220 -8.88 -3.03 13.11
C LEU A 220 -8.17 -2.08 12.14
N MET A 221 -8.49 -2.15 10.85
CA MET A 221 -7.99 -1.22 9.83
C MET A 221 -8.40 0.22 10.15
N PHE A 222 -9.68 0.43 10.45
CA PHE A 222 -10.21 1.74 10.81
C PHE A 222 -9.49 2.31 12.03
N ALA A 223 -9.41 1.54 13.13
CA ALA A 223 -8.72 1.95 14.34
C ALA A 223 -7.22 2.22 14.11
N GLY A 224 -6.56 1.40 13.29
CA GLY A 224 -5.17 1.60 12.89
C GLY A 224 -4.99 2.94 12.18
N PHE A 225 -5.76 3.18 11.11
CA PHE A 225 -5.66 4.39 10.29
C PHE A 225 -6.09 5.68 11.00
N LEU A 226 -6.85 5.60 12.11
CA LEU A 226 -7.09 6.75 12.99
C LEU A 226 -5.79 7.29 13.62
N THR A 227 -4.77 6.45 13.81
CA THR A 227 -3.50 6.87 14.43
C THR A 227 -2.41 7.23 13.40
N LEU A 228 -2.63 6.93 12.12
CA LEU A 228 -1.65 7.18 11.07
C LEU A 228 -1.68 8.62 10.53
N PRO A 229 -0.52 9.21 10.20
CA PRO A 229 -0.46 10.50 9.52
C PRO A 229 -0.89 10.39 8.04
N GLU A 230 -1.37 11.52 7.49
CA GLU A 230 -1.76 11.66 6.09
C GLU A 230 -0.58 11.47 5.13
N SER A 231 -0.84 11.13 3.87
CA SER A 231 0.21 11.02 2.85
C SER A 231 0.97 12.35 2.69
N PRO A 232 2.31 12.38 2.85
CA PRO A 232 3.12 13.59 2.69
C PRO A 232 2.98 14.21 1.30
N ARG A 233 2.81 13.40 0.26
CA ARG A 233 2.60 13.88 -1.12
C ARG A 233 1.27 14.63 -1.25
N TRP A 234 0.22 14.13 -0.61
CA TRP A 234 -1.08 14.82 -0.60
C TRP A 234 -1.00 16.14 0.19
N LEU A 235 -0.29 16.17 1.31
CA LEU A 235 -0.08 17.40 2.08
C LEU A 235 0.61 18.50 1.26
N VAL A 236 1.57 18.15 0.38
CA VAL A 236 2.17 19.10 -0.57
C VAL A 236 1.13 19.60 -1.58
N MET A 237 0.36 18.70 -2.19
CA MET A 237 -0.65 19.07 -3.21
C MET A 237 -1.82 19.88 -2.63
N ALA A 238 -2.15 19.68 -1.34
CA ALA A 238 -3.18 20.41 -0.62
C ALA A 238 -2.71 21.79 -0.10
N GLY A 239 -1.51 22.24 -0.47
CA GLY A 239 -0.96 23.53 -0.03
C GLY A 239 -0.51 23.57 1.44
N LYS A 240 -0.52 22.44 2.15
CA LYS A 240 -0.06 22.30 3.54
C LYS A 240 1.44 22.01 3.59
N THR A 241 2.24 22.89 3.00
CA THR A 241 3.69 22.67 2.79
C THR A 241 4.46 22.48 4.10
N ARG A 242 4.04 23.13 5.20
CA ARG A 242 4.65 22.95 6.54
C ARG A 242 4.39 21.55 7.11
N ASP A 243 3.16 21.05 7.03
CA ASP A 243 2.81 19.70 7.48
C ASP A 243 3.50 18.66 6.59
N ALA A 244 3.52 18.92 5.28
CA ALA A 244 4.23 18.09 4.32
C ALA A 244 5.74 18.01 4.61
N LEU A 245 6.39 19.14 4.91
CA LEU A 245 7.79 19.21 5.31
C LEU A 245 8.04 18.51 6.66
N SER A 246 7.11 18.59 7.61
CA SER A 246 7.22 17.85 8.88
C SER A 246 7.16 16.33 8.68
N VAL A 247 6.31 15.86 7.77
CA VAL A 247 6.21 14.44 7.42
C VAL A 247 7.40 14.05 6.53
N LEU A 248 7.79 14.86 5.54
CA LEU A 248 8.94 14.61 4.67
C LEU A 248 10.27 14.59 5.41
N SER A 249 10.52 15.51 6.34
CA SER A 249 11.72 15.48 7.22
C SER A 249 11.71 14.27 8.16
N SER A 250 10.55 13.66 8.40
CA SER A 250 10.47 12.38 9.09
C SER A 250 10.68 11.16 8.18
N VAL A 251 10.52 11.30 6.85
CA VAL A 251 10.55 10.23 5.81
C VAL A 251 11.83 10.23 4.96
N ARG A 252 12.44 11.39 4.67
CA ARG A 252 13.60 11.57 3.77
C ARG A 252 14.74 12.28 4.47
N ASP A 253 15.96 11.84 4.17
CA ASP A 253 17.19 12.55 4.50
C ASP A 253 17.17 13.95 3.87
N THR A 254 17.35 14.97 4.70
CA THR A 254 17.31 16.38 4.27
C THR A 254 18.68 16.84 3.76
N ASP A 255 19.35 16.01 2.94
CA ASP A 255 20.61 16.39 2.25
C ASP A 255 20.44 16.48 0.72
N GLN A 256 19.24 16.24 0.18
CA GLN A 256 18.98 16.31 -1.27
C GLN A 256 18.02 17.42 -1.72
N VAL A 257 17.60 18.33 -0.83
CA VAL A 257 16.69 19.44 -1.17
C VAL A 257 17.40 20.81 -1.05
N SER A 258 18.71 20.80 -0.83
CA SER A 258 19.54 22.01 -0.71
C SER A 258 20.71 21.88 -1.66
N GLY A 259 20.40 21.99 -2.95
CA GLY A 259 21.35 22.06 -4.06
C GLY A 259 20.66 22.73 -5.23
#